data_AF-A0A848Y9S6-F1
#
_entry.id   AF-A0A848Y9S6-F1
#
_cell.length_a   1.000
_cell.length_b   1.000
_cell.length_c   1.000
_cell.angle_alpha   90.00
_cell.angle_beta   90.00
_cell.angle_gamma   90.00
#
_symmetry.space_group_name_H-M   'P 1'
#
loop_
_entity.id
_entity.type
_entity.pdbx_description
1 polymer ?
#
loop_
_entity_poly.entity_id
_entity_poly.type
_entity_poly.pdbx_seq_one_letter_code
_entity_poly.pdbx_strand_id
1 'polypeptide(L)'
;VNGEDRPQEEYLTYGGHAHYGVSYRSEVIGLFRYKIHKFRRILEEKSAPEDVLVDAEKQLKELIGQDYRGTAGTSSKVIDGFWDRWREQYGDTGLKNPRGDRLLTELAVRAIQELKPRLMMINYQDPDYVHWGNASHYTRAIGVIDQGLKRLVDAVELHPAYKNRTVFAIVPDCGRDANALMSVPFQHHFNTRSAHEIFGLVFGPGIAKGKVLDKPVDQTSIAATVGAIMGFKADASEGRVLSEILT
;
A
#
# COMPACT_ATOMS: atom_id res chain seq x y z
N VAL A 1 -1.19 3.24 -1.08
CA VAL A 1 -0.89 3.35 0.36
C VAL A 1 0.30 2.48 0.65
N ASN A 2 1.41 3.07 1.07
CA ASN A 2 2.65 2.34 1.27
C ASN A 2 3.10 2.35 2.73
N GLY A 3 4.01 1.41 3.03
CA GLY A 3 4.54 1.15 4.35
C GLY A 3 5.36 2.27 4.95
N GLU A 4 5.64 2.11 6.25
CA GLU A 4 6.31 3.09 7.09
C GLU A 4 7.73 3.41 6.60
N ASP A 5 7.98 4.70 6.35
CA ASP A 5 9.30 5.33 6.26
C ASP A 5 10.26 4.82 5.19
N ARG A 6 9.78 4.10 4.18
CA ARG A 6 10.63 3.64 3.07
C ARG A 6 10.82 4.76 2.04
N PRO A 7 12.06 5.20 1.74
CA PRO A 7 12.31 6.13 0.62
C PRO A 7 11.95 5.52 -0.75
N GLN A 8 11.87 4.20 -0.77
CA GLN A 8 11.66 3.34 -1.92
C GLN A 8 10.17 3.15 -2.26
N GLU A 9 9.26 3.87 -1.61
CA GLU A 9 7.82 3.86 -1.90
C GLU A 9 7.50 4.05 -3.40
N GLU A 10 8.40 4.70 -4.15
CA GLU A 10 8.22 4.98 -5.58
C GLU A 10 8.29 3.77 -6.51
N TYR A 11 8.91 2.65 -6.11
CA TYR A 11 8.95 1.44 -6.95
C TYR A 11 7.56 0.92 -7.33
N LEU A 12 6.55 1.28 -6.54
CA LEU A 12 5.17 0.80 -6.66
C LEU A 12 4.27 1.82 -7.37
N THR A 13 4.82 2.92 -7.88
CA THR A 13 4.04 4.08 -8.37
C THR A 13 4.11 4.29 -9.86
N TYR A 14 5.24 3.94 -10.48
CA TYR A 14 5.47 3.93 -11.91
C TYR A 14 6.71 3.08 -12.24
N GLY A 15 6.67 2.43 -13.40
CA GLY A 15 7.79 1.63 -13.90
C GLY A 15 8.86 2.49 -14.59
N GLY A 16 10.07 1.93 -14.77
CA GLY A 16 11.12 2.55 -15.58
C GLY A 16 10.91 2.45 -17.10
N HIS A 17 9.77 1.90 -17.54
CA HIS A 17 9.46 1.74 -18.96
C HIS A 17 9.08 3.09 -19.58
N ALA A 18 9.57 3.37 -20.79
CA ALA A 18 9.42 4.65 -21.49
C ALA A 18 7.96 5.09 -21.77
N HIS A 19 6.96 4.22 -21.56
CA HIS A 19 5.56 4.48 -21.92
C HIS A 19 4.73 5.12 -20.80
N TYR A 20 5.14 4.98 -19.54
CA TYR A 20 4.41 5.51 -18.38
C TYR A 20 5.40 6.20 -17.44
N GLY A 21 5.84 7.39 -17.83
CA GLY A 21 6.74 8.21 -17.04
C GLY A 21 6.08 8.80 -15.78
N VAL A 22 6.84 9.64 -15.07
CA VAL A 22 6.42 10.33 -13.83
C VAL A 22 5.04 11.00 -13.93
N SER A 23 4.62 11.44 -15.12
CA SER A 23 3.32 12.08 -15.37
C SER A 23 2.10 11.17 -15.13
N TYR A 24 2.26 9.85 -15.17
CA TYR A 24 1.18 8.88 -14.95
C TYR A 24 1.33 8.11 -13.63
N ARG A 25 2.22 8.58 -12.75
CA ARG A 25 2.43 7.94 -11.45
C ARG A 25 1.16 7.98 -10.61
N SER A 26 1.00 6.96 -9.78
CA SER A 26 0.01 7.00 -8.71
C SER A 26 0.42 8.00 -7.63
N GLU A 27 -0.55 8.69 -7.04
CA GLU A 27 -0.34 9.44 -5.81
C GLU A 27 -0.14 8.46 -4.64
N VAL A 28 0.85 8.75 -3.78
CA VAL A 28 1.18 7.89 -2.64
C VAL A 28 0.85 8.60 -1.34
N ILE A 29 0.13 7.89 -0.49
CA ILE A 29 0.07 8.21 0.93
C ILE A 29 0.87 7.17 1.73
N GLY A 30 1.70 7.67 2.64
CA GLY A 30 2.68 6.94 3.44
C GLY A 30 3.39 7.90 4.40
N LEU A 31 4.10 7.38 5.41
CA LEU A 31 4.73 8.24 6.42
C LEU A 31 5.88 9.06 5.88
N PHE A 32 6.63 8.52 4.91
CA PHE A 32 7.68 9.27 4.24
C PHE A 32 7.12 10.55 3.60
N ARG A 33 5.99 10.42 2.88
CA ARG A 33 5.26 11.54 2.26
C ARG A 33 4.73 12.53 3.30
N TYR A 34 4.16 12.02 4.38
CA TYR A 34 3.68 12.88 5.46
C TYR A 34 4.82 13.66 6.14
N LYS A 35 5.98 13.05 6.38
CA LYS A 35 7.13 13.76 6.97
C LYS A 35 7.59 14.92 6.11
N ILE A 36 7.69 14.71 4.79
CA ILE A 36 8.00 15.77 3.83
C ILE A 36 6.96 16.89 3.90
N HIS A 37 5.67 16.54 3.86
CA HIS A 37 4.57 17.52 3.99
C HIS A 37 4.69 18.32 5.29
N LYS A 38 4.82 17.63 6.42
CA LYS A 38 4.92 18.21 7.75
C LYS A 38 6.06 19.24 7.84
N PHE A 39 7.27 18.88 7.42
CA PHE A 39 8.40 19.80 7.49
C PHE A 39 8.25 20.99 6.55
N ARG A 40 7.67 20.82 5.36
CA ARG A 40 7.31 21.96 4.50
C ARG A 40 6.34 22.91 5.19
N ARG A 41 5.27 22.36 5.78
CA ARG A 41 4.26 23.16 6.50
C ARG A 41 4.85 23.93 7.68
N ILE A 42 5.73 23.32 8.48
CA ILE A 42 6.43 23.99 9.58
C ILE A 42 7.24 25.20 9.06
N LEU A 43 7.98 25.03 7.96
CA LEU A 43 8.80 26.09 7.35
C LEU A 43 7.97 27.19 6.67
N GLU A 44 6.81 26.83 6.11
CA GLU A 44 5.86 27.78 5.51
C GLU A 44 5.14 28.63 6.57
N GLU A 45 4.75 28.01 7.69
CA GLU A 45 4.01 28.66 8.78
C GLU A 45 4.88 29.64 9.57
N LYS A 46 6.21 29.39 9.68
CA LYS A 46 7.20 30.25 10.36
C LYS A 46 6.82 30.69 11.78
N SER A 47 5.90 29.97 12.42
CA SER A 47 5.40 30.24 13.76
C SER A 47 6.12 29.43 14.84
N ALA A 48 6.90 28.43 14.42
CA ALA A 48 7.68 27.59 15.32
C ALA A 48 8.96 28.30 15.81
N PRO A 49 9.50 27.91 16.98
CA PRO A 49 10.80 28.35 17.45
C PRO A 49 11.93 28.12 16.43
N GLU A 50 12.97 28.96 16.46
CA GLU A 50 14.08 28.93 15.49
C GLU A 50 14.78 27.56 15.41
N ASP A 51 15.01 26.92 16.55
CA ASP A 51 15.61 25.58 16.62
C ASP A 51 14.77 24.52 15.91
N VAL A 52 13.44 24.64 15.98
CA VAL A 52 12.49 23.77 15.27
C VAL A 52 12.52 24.03 13.76
N LEU A 53 12.62 25.30 13.34
CA LEU A 53 12.73 25.65 11.92
C LEU A 53 14.03 25.11 11.32
N VAL A 54 15.16 25.25 12.02
CA VAL A 54 16.46 24.71 11.59
C VAL A 54 16.44 23.19 11.50
N ASP A 55 15.86 22.49 12.48
CA ASP A 55 15.70 21.03 12.39
C ASP A 55 14.79 20.63 11.22
N ALA A 56 13.65 21.31 11.03
CA ALA A 56 12.73 21.04 9.93
C ALA A 56 13.40 21.20 8.55
N GLU A 57 14.21 22.24 8.36
CA GLU A 57 14.97 22.44 7.12
C GLU A 57 15.97 21.29 6.88
N LYS A 58 16.72 20.91 7.92
CA LYS A 58 17.67 19.79 7.86
C LYS A 58 16.98 18.48 7.49
N GLN A 59 15.90 18.13 8.18
CA GLN A 59 15.15 16.89 7.97
C GLN A 59 14.50 16.86 6.58
N LEU A 60 13.92 17.97 6.13
CA LEU A 60 13.33 18.07 4.80
C LEU A 60 14.37 17.86 3.70
N LYS A 61 15.55 18.48 3.84
CA LYS A 61 16.66 18.31 2.90
C LYS A 61 17.14 16.86 2.85
N GLU A 62 17.25 16.21 3.99
CA GLU A 62 17.64 14.79 4.08
C GLU A 62 16.62 13.89 3.38
N LEU A 63 15.33 14.04 3.69
CA LEU A 63 14.26 13.23 3.08
C LEU A 63 14.17 13.43 1.57
N ILE A 64 14.25 14.67 1.07
CA ILE A 64 14.27 14.94 -0.37
C ILE A 64 15.53 14.36 -1.02
N GLY A 65 16.69 14.41 -0.34
CA GLY A 65 17.94 13.85 -0.85
C GLY A 65 17.95 12.33 -0.95
N GLN A 66 17.16 11.62 -0.13
CA GLN A 66 17.01 10.17 -0.20
C GLN A 66 16.14 9.72 -1.39
N ASP A 67 15.32 10.62 -1.93
CA ASP A 67 14.56 10.35 -3.14
C ASP A 67 15.43 10.49 -4.39
N TYR A 68 15.99 9.36 -4.79
CA TYR A 68 16.86 9.25 -5.96
C TYR A 68 16.17 9.53 -7.29
N ARG A 69 14.82 9.58 -7.35
CA ARG A 69 14.05 9.86 -8.57
C ARG A 69 13.56 11.31 -8.66
N GLY A 70 13.64 12.08 -7.57
CA GLY A 70 13.34 13.51 -7.52
C GLY A 70 11.84 13.86 -7.60
N THR A 71 10.93 12.94 -7.24
CA THR A 71 9.47 13.17 -7.24
C THR A 71 8.86 13.42 -5.86
N ALA A 72 9.62 13.20 -4.77
CA ALA A 72 9.35 13.60 -3.39
C ALA A 72 9.02 15.09 -3.24
N GLY A 73 9.55 15.92 -4.15
CA GLY A 73 9.20 17.33 -4.33
C GLY A 73 7.72 17.60 -4.58
N THR A 74 7.02 16.63 -5.19
CA THR A 74 5.75 16.86 -5.86
C THR A 74 4.61 16.11 -5.18
N SER A 75 3.60 16.85 -4.74
CA SER A 75 2.34 16.35 -4.19
C SER A 75 1.22 17.18 -4.80
N SER A 76 0.06 16.57 -5.07
CA SER A 76 -1.11 17.35 -5.49
C SER A 76 -1.73 18.05 -4.29
N LYS A 77 -2.40 19.19 -4.54
CA LYS A 77 -3.16 19.93 -3.51
C LYS A 77 -4.20 19.07 -2.79
N VAL A 78 -4.70 18.03 -3.45
CA VAL A 78 -5.64 17.06 -2.87
C VAL A 78 -4.97 16.24 -1.78
N ILE A 79 -3.75 15.76 -2.02
CA ILE A 79 -2.95 15.01 -1.05
C ILE A 79 -2.43 15.94 0.06
N ASP A 80 -2.01 17.16 -0.28
CA ASP A 80 -1.59 18.16 0.71
C ASP A 80 -2.73 18.45 1.69
N GLY A 81 -3.95 18.66 1.19
CA GLY A 81 -5.12 18.86 2.04
C GLY A 81 -5.48 17.65 2.89
N PHE A 82 -5.23 16.42 2.41
CA PHE A 82 -5.36 15.20 3.22
C PHE A 82 -4.35 15.19 4.36
N TRP A 83 -3.10 15.57 4.10
CA TRP A 83 -2.07 15.65 5.12
C TRP A 83 -2.25 16.80 6.10
N ASP A 84 -2.81 17.93 5.68
CA ASP A 84 -3.19 19.01 6.59
C ASP A 84 -4.20 18.54 7.63
N ARG A 85 -5.27 17.85 7.20
CA ARG A 85 -6.26 17.27 8.11
C ARG A 85 -5.68 16.13 8.97
N TRP A 86 -4.71 15.38 8.43
CA TRP A 86 -3.99 14.38 9.22
C TRP A 86 -3.16 15.04 10.32
N ARG A 87 -2.42 16.09 9.98
CA ARG A 87 -1.60 16.87 10.91
C ARG A 87 -2.45 17.55 11.98
N GLU A 88 -3.61 18.10 11.62
CA GLU A 88 -4.54 18.70 12.57
C GLU A 88 -4.95 17.69 13.67
N GLN A 89 -5.16 16.43 13.29
CA GLN A 89 -5.56 15.37 14.23
C GLN A 89 -4.39 14.80 15.04
N TYR A 90 -3.22 14.60 14.44
CA TYR A 90 -2.10 13.87 15.06
C TYR A 90 -0.93 14.75 15.52
N GLY A 91 -0.92 16.04 15.16
CA GLY A 91 0.10 17.02 15.51
C GLY A 91 1.48 16.75 14.89
N ASP A 92 2.45 17.54 15.35
CA ASP A 92 3.84 17.52 14.85
C ASP A 92 4.81 16.67 15.66
N THR A 93 4.52 16.49 16.94
CA THR A 93 5.51 16.20 17.99
C THR A 93 5.73 14.72 18.27
N GLY A 94 5.17 13.81 17.49
CA GLY A 94 5.58 12.42 17.60
C GLY A 94 4.62 11.36 17.16
N LEU A 95 3.89 11.56 16.06
CA LEU A 95 3.21 10.49 15.30
C LEU A 95 2.67 9.40 16.25
N LYS A 96 1.71 9.72 17.12
CA LYS A 96 0.97 8.67 17.88
C LYS A 96 -0.07 8.05 16.94
N ASN A 97 0.41 7.53 15.83
CA ASN A 97 -0.39 6.78 14.87
C ASN A 97 -0.28 5.29 15.19
N PRO A 98 -1.19 4.46 14.65
CA PRO A 98 -1.01 3.02 14.69
C PRO A 98 0.34 2.63 14.05
N ARG A 99 0.95 1.54 14.50
CA ARG A 99 2.23 1.02 13.95
C ARG A 99 2.00 -0.02 12.86
N GLY A 100 2.97 -0.17 11.96
CA GLY A 100 2.95 -1.22 10.94
C GLY A 100 1.69 -1.18 10.10
N ASP A 101 1.18 -2.34 9.70
CA ASP A 101 0.02 -2.48 8.80
C ASP A 101 -1.28 -1.88 9.35
N ARG A 102 -1.38 -1.65 10.68
CA ARG A 102 -2.50 -0.90 11.26
C ARG A 102 -2.56 0.52 10.72
N LEU A 103 -1.41 1.15 10.50
CA LEU A 103 -1.34 2.49 9.92
C LEU A 103 -1.84 2.51 8.50
N LEU A 104 -1.42 1.54 7.69
CA LEU A 104 -1.76 1.46 6.28
C LEU A 104 -3.28 1.29 6.13
N THR A 105 -3.87 0.49 7.01
CA THR A 105 -5.33 0.38 7.14
C THR A 105 -5.97 1.73 7.50
N GLU A 106 -5.42 2.45 8.47
CA GLU A 106 -5.95 3.76 8.90
C GLU A 106 -5.92 4.79 7.77
N LEU A 107 -4.78 4.90 7.09
CA LEU A 107 -4.60 5.76 5.93
C LEU A 107 -5.58 5.39 4.81
N ALA A 108 -5.75 4.10 4.54
CA ALA A 108 -6.66 3.62 3.49
C ALA A 108 -8.13 3.87 3.81
N VAL A 109 -8.58 3.60 5.05
CA VAL A 109 -9.95 3.91 5.49
C VAL A 109 -10.24 5.40 5.38
N ARG A 110 -9.29 6.25 5.79
CA ARG A 110 -9.42 7.70 5.67
C ARG A 110 -9.41 8.15 4.21
N ALA A 111 -8.57 7.57 3.37
CA ALA A 111 -8.53 7.86 1.94
C ALA A 111 -9.85 7.49 1.23
N ILE A 112 -10.48 6.37 1.60
CA ILE A 112 -11.82 6.00 1.11
C ILE A 112 -12.82 7.13 1.42
N GLN A 113 -12.79 7.69 2.63
CA GLN A 113 -13.73 8.73 3.05
C GLN A 113 -13.45 10.08 2.39
N GLU A 114 -12.18 10.49 2.34
CA GLU A 114 -11.80 11.86 1.98
C GLU A 114 -11.39 12.02 0.51
N LEU A 115 -10.61 11.08 -0.01
CA LEU A 115 -10.02 11.15 -1.35
C LEU A 115 -10.88 10.49 -2.42
N LYS A 116 -11.71 9.52 -2.01
CA LYS A 116 -12.60 8.74 -2.88
C LYS A 116 -11.89 8.19 -4.13
N PRO A 117 -10.73 7.50 -4.00
CA PRO A 117 -10.01 6.95 -5.14
C PRO A 117 -10.83 5.90 -5.91
N ARG A 118 -10.68 5.87 -7.24
CA ARG A 118 -11.29 4.83 -8.10
C ARG A 118 -10.50 3.52 -8.13
N LEU A 119 -9.20 3.58 -7.81
CA LEU A 119 -8.31 2.45 -7.64
C LEU A 119 -7.37 2.78 -6.47
N MET A 120 -7.23 1.85 -5.54
CA MET A 120 -6.33 1.99 -4.40
C MET A 120 -5.60 0.68 -4.17
N MET A 121 -4.26 0.76 -4.11
CA MET A 121 -3.39 -0.35 -3.72
C MET A 121 -2.88 -0.10 -2.31
N ILE A 122 -2.92 -1.13 -1.46
CA ILE A 122 -2.41 -1.10 -0.08
C ILE A 122 -1.34 -2.17 0.02
N ASN A 123 -0.12 -1.76 0.34
CA ASN A 123 1.04 -2.65 0.38
C ASN A 123 1.37 -2.99 1.84
N TYR A 124 0.64 -3.96 2.40
CA TYR A 124 0.90 -4.52 3.74
C TYR A 124 2.25 -5.25 3.79
N GLN A 125 2.93 -5.20 4.94
CA GLN A 125 4.35 -5.59 5.07
C GLN A 125 4.69 -6.29 6.39
N ASP A 126 3.83 -6.25 7.41
CA ASP A 126 4.16 -6.78 8.74
C ASP A 126 4.59 -8.26 8.70
N PRO A 127 3.98 -9.16 7.90
CA PRO A 127 4.43 -10.54 7.80
C PRO A 127 5.82 -10.71 7.17
N ASP A 128 6.31 -9.71 6.43
CA ASP A 128 7.63 -9.74 5.81
C ASP A 128 8.75 -9.39 6.77
N TYR A 129 8.53 -8.46 7.70
CA TYR A 129 9.54 -8.12 8.70
C TYR A 129 9.92 -9.29 9.65
N VAL A 130 9.18 -10.40 9.62
CA VAL A 130 9.39 -11.57 10.47
C VAL A 130 10.43 -12.55 9.90
N HIS A 131 11.19 -12.20 8.85
CA HIS A 131 12.34 -12.98 8.35
C HIS A 131 13.14 -13.66 9.47
N TRP A 132 13.47 -12.88 10.51
CA TRP A 132 14.35 -13.29 11.61
C TRP A 132 13.62 -13.51 12.95
N GLY A 133 12.28 -13.57 12.91
CA GLY A 133 11.43 -13.48 14.10
C GLY A 133 10.77 -14.79 14.53
N ASN A 134 10.10 -14.74 15.67
CA ASN A 134 9.28 -15.83 16.17
C ASN A 134 8.04 -16.03 15.27
N ALA A 135 7.69 -17.28 14.99
CA ALA A 135 6.49 -17.65 14.22
C ALA A 135 5.20 -16.94 14.66
N SER A 136 5.07 -16.69 15.97
CA SER A 136 3.93 -15.94 16.52
C SER A 136 3.83 -14.49 16.03
N HIS A 137 4.93 -13.85 15.62
CA HIS A 137 4.88 -12.52 15.00
C HIS A 137 4.32 -12.59 13.59
N TYR A 138 4.66 -13.63 12.83
CA TYR A 138 4.15 -13.83 11.47
C TYR A 138 2.64 -14.04 11.48
N THR A 139 2.16 -14.96 12.32
CA THR A 139 0.71 -15.22 12.44
C THR A 139 -0.05 -14.06 13.07
N ARG A 140 0.56 -13.32 14.00
CA ARG A 140 -0.02 -12.08 14.54
C ARG A 140 -0.14 -11.00 13.48
N ALA A 141 0.88 -10.83 12.62
CA ALA A 141 0.85 -9.88 11.51
C ALA A 141 -0.27 -10.21 10.52
N ILE A 142 -0.46 -11.50 10.18
CA ILE A 142 -1.61 -11.95 9.38
C ILE A 142 -2.93 -11.57 10.07
N GLY A 143 -3.05 -11.78 11.39
CA GLY A 143 -4.24 -11.36 12.14
C GLY A 143 -4.48 -9.84 12.16
N VAL A 144 -3.41 -9.03 12.09
CA VAL A 144 -3.51 -7.57 11.94
C VAL A 144 -4.05 -7.21 10.55
N ILE A 145 -3.56 -7.85 9.50
CA ILE A 145 -4.05 -7.65 8.13
C ILE A 145 -5.51 -8.07 8.02
N ASP A 146 -5.90 -9.24 8.56
CA ASP A 146 -7.28 -9.73 8.53
C ASP A 146 -8.26 -8.75 9.21
N GLN A 147 -7.91 -8.23 10.39
CA GLN A 147 -8.67 -7.17 11.05
C GLN A 147 -8.74 -5.88 10.19
N GLY A 148 -7.65 -5.54 9.51
CA GLY A 148 -7.58 -4.40 8.60
C GLY A 148 -8.49 -4.56 7.38
N LEU A 149 -8.47 -5.74 6.75
CA LEU A 149 -9.34 -6.10 5.64
C LEU A 149 -10.81 -5.99 6.04
N LYS A 150 -11.19 -6.47 7.23
CA LYS A 150 -12.54 -6.30 7.75
C LYS A 150 -12.92 -4.82 7.83
N ARG A 151 -12.05 -3.97 8.40
CA ARG A 151 -12.30 -2.51 8.50
C ARG A 151 -12.45 -1.85 7.13
N LEU A 152 -11.68 -2.26 6.14
CA LEU A 152 -11.76 -1.73 4.78
C LEU A 152 -13.08 -2.13 4.10
N VAL A 153 -13.51 -3.38 4.26
CA VAL A 153 -14.81 -3.86 3.78
C VAL A 153 -15.94 -3.08 4.45
N ASP A 154 -15.90 -2.94 5.79
CA ASP A 154 -16.90 -2.15 6.52
C ASP A 154 -16.94 -0.69 6.02
N ALA A 155 -15.78 -0.06 5.80
CA ALA A 155 -15.70 1.31 5.30
C ALA A 155 -16.31 1.46 3.89
N VAL A 156 -16.08 0.49 3.01
CA VAL A 156 -16.68 0.44 1.66
C VAL A 156 -18.19 0.23 1.72
N GLU A 157 -18.66 -0.70 2.55
CA GLU A 157 -20.10 -1.01 2.68
C GLU A 157 -20.90 0.14 3.29
N LEU A 158 -20.27 0.97 4.12
CA LEU A 158 -20.88 2.17 4.71
C LEU A 158 -20.82 3.39 3.79
N HIS A 159 -19.96 3.40 2.78
CA HIS A 159 -19.77 4.57 1.92
C HIS A 159 -20.59 4.48 0.62
N PRO A 160 -21.57 5.38 0.37
CA PRO A 160 -22.50 5.27 -0.76
C PRO A 160 -21.84 5.22 -2.16
N ALA A 161 -20.68 5.85 -2.32
CA ALA A 161 -19.96 5.83 -3.59
C ALA A 161 -19.31 4.46 -3.92
N TYR A 162 -19.15 3.59 -2.92
CA TYR A 162 -18.40 2.33 -3.01
C TYR A 162 -19.24 1.09 -2.79
N LYS A 163 -20.25 1.17 -1.92
CA LYS A 163 -21.17 0.07 -1.66
C LYS A 163 -21.73 -0.50 -2.96
N ASN A 164 -21.67 -1.82 -3.12
CA ASN A 164 -22.09 -2.54 -4.33
C ASN A 164 -21.38 -2.11 -5.63
N ARG A 165 -20.23 -1.42 -5.54
CA ARG A 165 -19.46 -0.91 -6.68
C ARG A 165 -17.96 -1.18 -6.58
N THR A 166 -17.51 -1.83 -5.49
CA THR A 166 -16.10 -2.07 -5.21
C THR A 166 -15.78 -3.55 -5.24
N VAL A 167 -14.72 -3.90 -5.97
CA VAL A 167 -14.10 -5.23 -5.94
C VAL A 167 -12.82 -5.15 -5.11
N PHE A 168 -12.63 -6.13 -4.24
CA PHE A 168 -11.40 -6.35 -3.50
C PHE A 168 -10.60 -7.46 -4.17
N ALA A 169 -9.29 -7.26 -4.30
CA ALA A 169 -8.33 -8.28 -4.69
C ALA A 169 -7.22 -8.34 -3.64
N ILE A 170 -7.07 -9.49 -2.98
CA ILE A 170 -6.10 -9.75 -1.92
C ILE A 170 -5.14 -10.81 -2.45
N VAL A 171 -3.89 -10.42 -2.63
CA VAL A 171 -2.86 -11.23 -3.28
C VAL A 171 -1.53 -10.96 -2.57
N PRO A 172 -0.94 -11.94 -1.86
CA PRO A 172 0.43 -11.85 -1.39
C PRO A 172 1.41 -11.73 -2.57
N ASP A 173 2.57 -11.15 -2.35
CA ASP A 173 3.64 -11.08 -3.34
C ASP A 173 4.42 -12.40 -3.44
N CYS A 174 4.62 -13.06 -2.30
CA CYS A 174 5.31 -14.33 -2.19
C CYS A 174 4.81 -15.14 -0.98
N GLY A 175 5.15 -16.42 -0.95
CA GLY A 175 4.93 -17.31 0.19
C GLY A 175 6.11 -17.30 1.16
N ARG A 176 6.33 -18.41 1.87
CA ARG A 176 7.46 -18.58 2.79
C ARG A 176 8.10 -19.95 2.62
N ASP A 177 9.42 -19.99 2.72
CA ASP A 177 10.21 -21.21 2.72
C ASP A 177 9.84 -22.06 3.94
N ALA A 178 9.57 -23.35 3.70
CA ALA A 178 9.17 -24.28 4.75
C ALA A 178 10.35 -25.11 5.31
N ASN A 179 11.60 -24.67 5.08
CA ASN A 179 12.77 -25.43 5.49
C ASN A 179 13.04 -25.27 7.00
N ALA A 180 12.59 -26.25 7.79
CA ALA A 180 12.73 -26.28 9.24
C ALA A 180 14.19 -26.34 9.74
N LEU A 181 15.17 -26.62 8.86
CA LEU A 181 16.60 -26.66 9.21
C LEU A 181 17.28 -25.30 9.03
N MET A 182 16.58 -24.29 8.53
CA MET A 182 17.12 -22.95 8.37
C MET A 182 17.05 -22.17 9.67
N SER A 183 18.09 -21.39 9.96
CA SER A 183 18.09 -20.42 11.07
C SER A 183 17.10 -19.27 10.87
N VAL A 184 16.51 -19.17 9.67
CA VAL A 184 15.62 -18.10 9.19
C VAL A 184 14.34 -18.74 8.64
N PRO A 185 13.44 -19.22 9.52
CA PRO A 185 12.35 -20.11 9.12
C PRO A 185 11.24 -19.42 8.31
N PHE A 186 11.25 -18.08 8.19
CA PHE A 186 10.28 -17.29 7.42
C PHE A 186 10.95 -16.52 6.28
N GLN A 187 11.97 -17.11 5.68
CA GLN A 187 12.58 -16.58 4.46
C GLN A 187 11.72 -16.91 3.22
N HIS A 188 11.97 -16.29 2.07
CA HIS A 188 11.32 -16.62 0.79
C HIS A 188 12.28 -16.55 -0.41
N HIS A 189 13.58 -16.37 -0.17
CA HIS A 189 14.62 -16.27 -1.21
C HIS A 189 15.26 -17.62 -1.58
N PHE A 190 14.82 -18.74 -1.00
CA PHE A 190 15.38 -20.06 -1.32
C PHE A 190 14.67 -20.79 -2.46
N ASN A 191 13.76 -20.11 -3.18
CA ASN A 191 13.10 -20.63 -4.38
C ASN A 191 12.36 -21.96 -4.12
N THR A 192 11.82 -22.15 -2.91
CA THR A 192 11.03 -23.33 -2.60
C THR A 192 9.61 -23.19 -3.17
N ARG A 193 8.94 -24.33 -3.36
CA ARG A 193 7.54 -24.35 -3.77
C ARG A 193 6.66 -23.46 -2.89
N SER A 194 6.81 -23.54 -1.56
CA SER A 194 6.00 -22.77 -0.61
C SER A 194 6.35 -21.27 -0.58
N ALA A 195 7.52 -20.86 -1.08
CA ALA A 195 7.84 -19.45 -1.29
C ALA A 195 7.17 -18.87 -2.55
N HIS A 196 6.76 -19.72 -3.49
CA HIS A 196 6.20 -19.31 -4.79
C HIS A 196 4.69 -19.52 -4.89
N GLU A 197 4.14 -20.48 -4.14
CA GLU A 197 2.70 -20.73 -4.10
C GLU A 197 2.03 -19.83 -3.07
N ILE A 198 1.23 -18.90 -3.58
CA ILE A 198 0.43 -17.94 -2.81
C ILE A 198 -1.06 -18.22 -3.01
N PHE A 199 -1.89 -17.68 -2.11
CA PHE A 199 -3.34 -17.63 -2.34
C PHE A 199 -3.73 -16.35 -3.08
N GLY A 200 -4.90 -16.35 -3.71
CA GLY A 200 -5.53 -15.15 -4.23
C GLY A 200 -7.00 -15.14 -3.84
N LEU A 201 -7.51 -14.00 -3.40
CA LEU A 201 -8.92 -13.82 -3.07
C LEU A 201 -9.45 -12.57 -3.77
N VAL A 202 -10.45 -12.75 -4.62
CA VAL A 202 -11.15 -11.65 -5.28
C VAL A 202 -12.64 -11.74 -4.92
N PHE A 203 -13.24 -10.65 -4.50
CA PHE A 203 -14.67 -10.60 -4.17
C PHE A 203 -15.26 -9.20 -4.37
N GLY A 204 -16.56 -9.16 -4.67
CA GLY A 204 -17.29 -7.92 -4.92
C GLY A 204 -18.36 -8.11 -6.01
N PRO A 205 -18.96 -7.00 -6.49
CA PRO A 205 -19.90 -7.01 -7.61
C PRO A 205 -19.26 -7.59 -8.87
N GLY A 206 -20.00 -8.42 -9.61
CA GLY A 206 -19.52 -9.04 -10.84
C GLY A 206 -18.53 -10.21 -10.64
N ILE A 207 -18.25 -10.60 -9.39
CA ILE A 207 -17.36 -11.72 -9.05
C ILE A 207 -18.19 -12.91 -8.54
N ALA A 208 -17.92 -14.09 -9.08
CA ALA A 208 -18.64 -15.32 -8.75
C ALA A 208 -18.43 -15.71 -7.27
N LYS A 209 -19.53 -15.87 -6.54
CA LYS A 209 -19.49 -16.26 -5.12
C LYS A 209 -19.19 -17.76 -4.96
N GLY A 210 -18.32 -18.10 -4.01
CA GLY A 210 -18.01 -19.49 -3.66
C GLY A 210 -17.21 -20.27 -4.71
N LYS A 211 -16.71 -19.59 -5.76
CA LYS A 211 -15.90 -20.22 -6.80
C LYS A 211 -14.46 -20.36 -6.33
N VAL A 212 -13.92 -21.57 -6.43
CA VAL A 212 -12.51 -21.88 -6.17
C VAL A 212 -11.86 -22.28 -7.48
N LEU A 213 -10.76 -21.62 -7.83
CA LEU A 213 -9.87 -22.08 -8.90
C LEU A 213 -8.81 -22.97 -8.25
N ASP A 214 -8.93 -24.28 -8.45
CA ASP A 214 -8.06 -25.30 -7.86
C ASP A 214 -6.79 -25.56 -8.67
N LYS A 215 -6.72 -25.01 -9.88
CA LYS A 215 -5.53 -25.04 -10.73
C LYS A 215 -4.68 -23.80 -10.50
N PRO A 216 -3.34 -23.94 -10.37
CA PRO A 216 -2.44 -22.80 -10.28
C PRO A 216 -2.62 -21.83 -11.46
N VAL A 217 -2.57 -20.54 -11.14
CA VAL A 217 -2.55 -19.45 -12.12
C VAL A 217 -1.37 -18.54 -11.78
N ASP A 218 -0.87 -17.84 -12.80
CA ASP A 218 0.23 -16.92 -12.62
C ASP A 218 -0.23 -15.61 -11.97
N GLN A 219 0.57 -15.06 -11.05
CA GLN A 219 0.24 -13.80 -10.37
C GLN A 219 0.12 -12.62 -11.35
N THR A 220 0.81 -12.66 -12.50
CA THR A 220 0.72 -11.66 -13.58
C THR A 220 -0.71 -11.52 -14.13
N SER A 221 -1.57 -12.52 -13.95
CA SER A 221 -2.99 -12.45 -14.34
C SER A 221 -3.81 -11.45 -13.53
N ILE A 222 -3.34 -11.01 -12.36
CA ILE A 222 -4.09 -10.08 -11.50
C ILE A 222 -4.26 -8.72 -12.16
N ALA A 223 -3.20 -8.15 -12.74
CA ALA A 223 -3.27 -6.84 -13.40
C ALA A 223 -4.24 -6.85 -14.59
N ALA A 224 -4.18 -7.90 -15.44
CA ALA A 224 -5.11 -8.09 -16.55
C ALA A 224 -6.57 -8.20 -16.08
N THR A 225 -6.79 -8.96 -15.00
CA THR A 225 -8.12 -9.20 -14.43
C THR A 225 -8.71 -7.93 -13.82
N VAL A 226 -7.92 -7.16 -13.06
CA VAL A 226 -8.35 -5.86 -12.51
C VAL A 226 -8.68 -4.87 -13.63
N GLY A 227 -7.86 -4.81 -14.70
CA GLY A 227 -8.16 -3.99 -15.87
C GLY A 227 -9.52 -4.35 -16.50
N ALA A 228 -9.76 -5.65 -16.72
CA ALA A 228 -11.02 -6.13 -17.27
C ALA A 228 -12.23 -5.76 -16.38
N ILE A 229 -12.11 -5.92 -15.06
CA ILE A 229 -13.15 -5.51 -14.09
C ILE A 229 -13.41 -4.00 -14.16
N MET A 230 -12.37 -3.20 -14.36
CA MET A 230 -12.47 -1.74 -14.51
C MET A 230 -12.92 -1.30 -15.91
N GLY A 231 -13.12 -2.23 -16.85
CA GLY A 231 -13.62 -1.95 -18.20
C GLY A 231 -12.54 -1.47 -19.18
N PHE A 232 -11.26 -1.77 -18.95
CA PHE A 232 -10.18 -1.47 -19.89
C PHE A 232 -9.23 -2.64 -20.08
N LYS A 233 -8.49 -2.64 -21.19
CA LYS A 233 -7.43 -3.64 -21.44
C LYS A 233 -6.11 -3.14 -20.86
N ALA A 234 -5.49 -3.93 -19.99
CA ALA A 234 -4.13 -3.67 -19.51
C ALA A 234 -3.12 -4.15 -20.57
N ASP A 235 -2.87 -3.35 -21.61
CA ASP A 235 -2.08 -3.80 -22.78
C ASP A 235 -0.64 -4.24 -22.47
N ALA A 236 -0.07 -3.77 -21.36
CA ALA A 236 1.26 -4.15 -20.90
C ALA A 236 1.28 -5.31 -19.88
N SER A 237 0.12 -5.86 -19.49
CA SER A 237 0.10 -7.02 -18.60
C SER A 237 0.44 -8.29 -19.37
N GLU A 238 1.31 -9.13 -18.81
CA GLU A 238 1.73 -10.41 -19.42
C GLU A 238 0.72 -11.54 -19.17
N GLY A 239 0.01 -11.49 -18.05
CA GLY A 239 -0.94 -12.53 -17.66
C GLY A 239 -2.28 -12.44 -18.39
N ARG A 240 -2.97 -13.58 -18.49
CA ARG A 240 -4.34 -13.63 -19.02
C ARG A 240 -5.35 -13.06 -18.03
N VAL A 241 -6.51 -12.63 -18.52
CA VAL A 241 -7.68 -12.34 -17.68
C VAL A 241 -8.19 -13.65 -17.08
N LEU A 242 -8.47 -13.66 -15.77
CA LEU A 242 -9.15 -14.76 -15.08
C LEU A 242 -10.66 -14.64 -15.29
N SER A 243 -11.14 -14.82 -16.53
CA SER A 243 -12.56 -14.71 -16.86
C SER A 243 -13.42 -15.70 -16.08
N GLU A 244 -12.83 -16.78 -15.59
CA GLU A 244 -13.49 -17.79 -14.77
C GLU A 244 -14.04 -17.21 -13.47
N ILE A 245 -13.45 -16.16 -12.90
CA ILE A 245 -13.97 -15.59 -11.63
C ILE A 245 -15.12 -14.61 -11.83
N LEU A 246 -15.44 -14.23 -13.07
CA LEU A 246 -16.47 -13.24 -13.39
C LEU A 246 -17.86 -13.91 -13.49
N THR A 247 -18.92 -13.13 -13.23
CA THR A 247 -20.33 -13.53 -13.41
C THR A 247 -20.92 -13.03 -14.71
#